data_AF-A0A972J7Y5-F1
#
_entry.id   AF-A0A972J7Y5-F1
#
_cell.length_a   1.000
_cell.length_b   1.000
_cell.length_c   1.000
_cell.angle_alpha   90.00
_cell.angle_beta   90.00
_cell.angle_gamma   90.00
#
_symmetry.space_group_name_H-M   'P 1'
#
loop_
_entity.id
_entity.type
_entity.pdbx_description
1 polymer ?
#
loop_
_entity_poly.entity_id
_entity_poly.type
_entity_poly.pdbx_seq_one_letter_code
_entity_poly.pdbx_strand_id
1 'polypeptide(L)'
;MNEKKNYREELFYKQKNGYDLICNEDRKKIEPYCAEYMEFLNNSRTEREAVRNAVALAEAEGFREYNGGEVKAGDKIYYVNRNKALILAVIGEKPLAEGMNISAAHIDSPRLDLKQNP
;
A
#
# COMPACT_ATOMS: atom_id res chain seq x y z
N MET A 1 14.49 -48.30 -12.76
CA MET A 1 14.42 -47.25 -13.81
C MET A 1 14.00 -45.99 -13.07
N ASN A 2 14.95 -45.13 -12.69
CA ASN A 2 14.65 -43.95 -11.88
C ASN A 2 13.79 -42.99 -12.72
N GLU A 3 12.60 -42.67 -12.23
CA GLU A 3 11.74 -41.65 -12.82
C GLU A 3 12.53 -40.35 -12.97
N LYS A 4 12.68 -39.87 -14.20
CA LYS A 4 13.29 -38.57 -14.47
C LYS A 4 12.37 -37.51 -13.90
N LYS A 5 12.75 -36.91 -12.77
CA LYS A 5 12.08 -35.78 -12.14
C LYS A 5 11.83 -34.67 -13.18
N ASN A 6 10.57 -34.27 -13.38
CA ASN A 6 10.21 -33.25 -14.35
C ASN A 6 10.44 -31.84 -13.75
N TYR A 7 11.71 -31.42 -13.71
CA TYR A 7 12.13 -30.15 -13.12
C TYR A 7 11.46 -28.91 -13.73
N ARG A 8 11.01 -28.99 -14.99
CA ARG A 8 10.27 -27.87 -15.61
C ARG A 8 8.94 -27.63 -14.91
N GLU A 9 8.23 -28.69 -14.52
CA GLU A 9 6.95 -28.53 -13.85
C GLU A 9 7.08 -28.08 -12.39
N GLU A 10 8.16 -28.49 -11.71
CA GLU A 10 8.43 -28.10 -10.33
C GLU A 10 8.95 -26.65 -10.21
N LEU A 11 9.78 -26.19 -11.14
CA LEU A 11 10.50 -24.91 -11.01
C LEU A 11 9.90 -23.76 -11.81
N PHE A 12 9.12 -24.04 -12.86
CA PHE A 12 8.61 -22.98 -13.72
C PHE A 12 7.29 -22.47 -13.17
N TYR A 13 7.15 -21.15 -13.13
CA TYR A 13 5.87 -20.51 -12.83
C TYR A 13 4.82 -20.92 -13.87
N LYS A 14 3.73 -21.53 -13.39
CA LYS A 14 2.53 -21.80 -14.19
C LYS A 14 1.46 -20.81 -13.76
N GLN A 15 1.04 -19.93 -14.68
CA GLN A 15 -0.04 -19.01 -14.43
C GLN A 15 -1.33 -19.77 -14.11
N LYS A 16 -1.97 -19.43 -13.01
CA LYS A 16 -3.26 -19.96 -12.56
C LYS A 16 -4.18 -18.79 -12.22
N ASN A 17 -5.49 -18.99 -12.31
CA ASN A 17 -6.43 -17.98 -11.85
C ASN A 17 -6.34 -17.86 -10.32
N GLY A 18 -6.32 -16.64 -9.79
CA GLY A 18 -6.28 -16.42 -8.34
C GLY A 18 -7.46 -17.07 -7.62
N TYR A 19 -8.66 -17.07 -8.22
CA TYR A 19 -9.84 -17.70 -7.62
C TYR A 19 -9.75 -19.23 -7.53
N ASP A 20 -8.91 -19.87 -8.35
CA ASP A 20 -8.64 -21.32 -8.27
C ASP A 20 -7.68 -21.65 -7.12
N LEU A 21 -6.96 -20.65 -6.60
CA LEU A 21 -5.98 -20.78 -5.52
C LEU A 21 -6.54 -20.38 -4.14
N ILE A 22 -7.64 -19.62 -4.12
CA ILE A 22 -8.24 -19.06 -2.91
C ILE A 22 -9.27 -20.06 -2.35
N CYS A 23 -9.07 -20.48 -1.09
CA CYS A 23 -10.03 -21.33 -0.38
C CYS A 23 -11.22 -20.53 0.19
N ASN A 24 -12.23 -21.22 0.71
CA ASN A 24 -13.41 -20.56 1.29
C ASN A 24 -13.06 -19.68 2.50
N GLU A 25 -12.06 -20.08 3.29
CA GLU A 25 -11.57 -19.31 4.43
C GLU A 25 -10.88 -18.02 3.98
N ASP A 26 -10.13 -18.05 2.88
CA ASP A 26 -9.49 -16.86 2.32
C ASP A 26 -10.53 -15.89 1.74
N ARG A 27 -11.57 -16.42 1.07
CA ARG A 27 -12.69 -15.58 0.57
C ARG A 27 -13.34 -14.79 1.70
N LYS A 28 -13.56 -15.41 2.86
CA LYS A 28 -14.13 -14.73 4.04
C LYS A 28 -13.28 -13.58 4.57
N LYS A 29 -11.97 -13.56 4.29
CA LYS A 29 -11.05 -12.45 4.64
C LYS A 29 -10.99 -11.38 3.55
N ILE A 30 -11.09 -11.80 2.28
CA ILE A 30 -11.03 -10.90 1.13
C ILE A 30 -12.26 -10.00 1.08
N GLU A 31 -13.46 -10.53 1.35
CA GLU A 31 -14.70 -9.75 1.27
C GLU A 31 -14.69 -8.50 2.18
N PRO A 32 -14.37 -8.60 3.49
CA PRO A 32 -14.23 -7.41 4.34
C PRO A 32 -13.17 -6.43 3.86
N TYR A 33 -12.00 -6.93 3.44
CA TYR A 33 -10.91 -6.09 2.93
C TYR A 33 -11.36 -5.30 1.68
N CYS A 34 -12.04 -5.96 0.74
CA CYS A 34 -12.61 -5.30 -0.44
C CYS A 34 -13.66 -4.26 -0.06
N ALA A 35 -14.51 -4.54 0.92
CA ALA A 35 -15.52 -3.60 1.41
C ALA A 35 -14.88 -2.34 2.02
N GLU A 36 -13.87 -2.51 2.87
CA GLU A 36 -13.11 -1.39 3.46
C GLU A 36 -12.37 -0.58 2.38
N TYR A 37 -11.78 -1.25 1.39
CA TYR A 37 -11.12 -0.59 0.27
C TYR A 37 -12.11 0.23 -0.57
N MET A 38 -13.29 -0.31 -0.87
CA MET A 38 -14.34 0.43 -1.58
C MET A 38 -14.79 1.66 -0.78
N GLU A 39 -14.93 1.54 0.54
CA GLU A 39 -15.29 2.67 1.40
C GLU A 39 -14.21 3.75 1.41
N PHE A 40 -12.94 3.35 1.47
CA PHE A 40 -11.82 4.29 1.35
C PHE A 40 -11.88 5.05 0.01
N LEU A 41 -12.10 4.35 -1.11
CA LEU A 41 -12.20 4.96 -2.44
C LEU A 41 -13.40 5.92 -2.55
N ASN A 42 -14.56 5.54 -2.00
CA ASN A 42 -15.76 6.37 -2.03
C ASN A 42 -15.54 7.74 -1.36
N ASN A 43 -14.74 7.76 -0.30
CA ASN A 43 -14.44 8.95 0.50
C ASN A 43 -13.16 9.69 0.09
N SER A 44 -12.39 9.18 -0.89
CA SER A 44 -11.05 9.66 -1.26
C SER A 44 -10.96 10.02 -2.75
N ARG A 45 -11.87 10.86 -3.26
CA ARG A 45 -12.00 11.12 -4.70
C ARG A 45 -10.99 12.13 -5.25
N THR A 46 -10.45 12.96 -4.39
CA THR A 46 -9.39 13.93 -4.71
C THR A 46 -8.11 13.60 -3.97
N GLU A 47 -6.97 14.09 -4.46
CA GLU A 47 -5.66 13.88 -3.83
C GLU A 47 -5.64 14.39 -2.38
N ARG A 48 -6.38 15.47 -2.10
CA ARG A 48 -6.44 16.05 -0.75
C ARG A 48 -7.24 15.19 0.22
N GLU A 49 -8.36 14.64 -0.25
CA GLU A 49 -9.18 13.72 0.55
C GLU A 49 -8.43 12.41 0.79
N ALA A 50 -7.78 11.87 -0.24
CA ALA A 50 -6.96 10.67 -0.14
C ALA A 50 -5.84 10.84 0.89
N VAL A 51 -5.09 11.96 0.86
CA VAL A 51 -4.07 12.24 1.89
C VAL A 51 -4.69 12.31 3.29
N ARG A 52 -5.77 13.09 3.47
CA ARG A 52 -6.41 13.26 4.77
C ARG A 52 -6.87 11.93 5.36
N ASN A 53 -7.55 11.11 4.56
CA ASN A 53 -8.09 9.83 5.02
C ASN A 53 -6.97 8.82 5.27
N ALA A 54 -5.94 8.78 4.42
CA ALA A 54 -4.80 7.89 4.60
C ALA A 54 -3.96 8.25 5.83
N VAL A 55 -3.82 9.54 6.17
CA VAL A 55 -3.18 9.97 7.42
C VAL A 55 -3.97 9.47 8.64
N ALA A 56 -5.30 9.61 8.64
CA ALA A 56 -6.12 9.13 9.75
C ALA A 56 -5.98 7.61 9.96
N LEU A 57 -5.93 6.83 8.87
CA LEU A 57 -5.66 5.38 8.94
C LEU A 57 -4.24 5.08 9.44
N ALA A 58 -3.24 5.83 8.97
CA ALA A 58 -1.86 5.65 9.41
C ALA A 58 -1.70 5.95 10.90
N GLU A 59 -2.28 7.04 11.40
CA GLU A 59 -2.26 7.40 12.81
C GLU A 59 -2.94 6.34 13.69
N ALA A 60 -4.07 5.78 13.24
CA ALA A 60 -4.74 4.67 13.92
C ALA A 60 -3.84 3.41 14.02
N GLU A 61 -2.96 3.20 13.04
CA GLU A 61 -1.96 2.12 13.01
C GLU A 61 -0.63 2.47 13.71
N GLY A 62 -0.59 3.61 14.42
CA GLY A 62 0.54 4.04 15.23
C GLY A 62 1.63 4.78 14.46
N PHE A 63 1.35 5.26 13.25
CA PHE A 63 2.24 6.20 12.58
C PHE A 63 2.18 7.58 13.23
N ARG A 64 3.29 8.31 13.20
CA ARG A 64 3.37 9.71 13.67
C ARG A 64 3.95 10.62 12.61
N GLU A 65 3.56 11.88 12.62
CA GLU A 65 4.14 12.89 11.72
C GLU A 65 5.64 13.08 12.01
N TYR A 66 6.44 13.07 10.93
CA TYR A 66 7.87 13.32 10.98
C TYR A 66 8.17 14.79 10.70
N ASN A 67 8.62 15.47 11.75
CA ASN A 67 8.99 16.89 11.72
C ASN A 67 10.53 17.09 11.76
N GLY A 68 11.30 16.05 11.41
CA GLY A 68 12.76 16.03 11.55
C GLY A 68 13.23 15.38 12.87
N GLY A 69 14.51 15.03 12.92
CA GLY A 69 15.17 14.43 14.10
C GLY A 69 15.65 13.00 13.87
N GLU A 70 16.16 12.38 14.93
CA GLU A 70 16.59 10.99 14.89
C GLU A 70 15.39 10.03 14.88
N VAL A 71 15.55 8.92 14.19
CA VAL A 71 14.57 7.83 14.11
C VAL A 71 15.23 6.52 14.50
N LYS A 72 14.46 5.60 15.05
CA LYS A 72 14.95 4.30 15.52
C LYS A 72 14.25 3.16 14.79
N ALA A 73 14.89 2.00 14.75
CA ALA A 73 14.28 0.79 14.20
C ALA A 73 12.92 0.52 14.86
N GLY A 74 11.92 0.21 14.03
CA GLY A 74 10.52 0.04 14.45
C GLY A 74 9.67 1.31 14.42
N ASP A 75 10.28 2.50 14.30
CA ASP A 75 9.50 3.74 14.19
C ASP A 75 8.62 3.71 12.93
N LYS A 76 7.32 4.00 13.12
CA LYS A 76 6.36 4.24 12.05
C LYS A 76 6.15 5.74 11.89
N ILE A 77 6.59 6.30 10.78
CA ILE A 77 6.54 7.74 10.54
C ILE A 77 5.88 8.08 9.21
N TYR A 78 5.31 9.27 9.12
CA TYR A 78 4.79 9.79 7.86
C TYR A 78 5.18 11.25 7.63
N TYR A 79 5.16 11.68 6.37
CA TYR A 79 5.33 13.07 5.97
C TYR A 79 4.29 13.46 4.94
N VAL A 80 3.63 14.60 5.14
CA VAL A 80 2.64 15.15 4.21
C VAL A 80 3.24 16.30 3.41
N ASN A 81 3.28 16.16 2.09
CA ASN A 81 3.71 17.23 1.20
C ASN A 81 2.51 18.01 0.67
N ARG A 82 2.34 19.25 1.16
CA ARG A 82 1.32 20.22 0.70
C ARG A 82 -0.11 19.64 0.66
N ASN A 83 -0.43 18.68 1.53
CA ASN A 83 -1.72 17.97 1.56
C ASN A 83 -2.09 17.26 0.24
N LYS A 84 -1.10 16.91 -0.60
CA LYS A 84 -1.31 16.26 -1.90
C LYS A 84 -0.49 15.00 -2.12
N ALA A 85 0.48 14.74 -1.26
CA ALA A 85 1.21 13.48 -1.25
C ALA A 85 1.50 13.08 0.20
N LEU A 86 1.52 11.77 0.42
CA LEU A 86 1.82 11.14 1.69
C LEU A 86 3.01 10.20 1.48
N ILE A 87 4.03 10.33 2.32
CA ILE A 87 5.13 9.37 2.42
C ILE A 87 4.99 8.66 3.76
N LEU A 88 5.01 7.34 3.75
CA LEU A 88 4.97 6.49 4.93
C LEU A 88 6.28 5.69 5.00
N ALA A 89 6.85 5.56 6.19
CA ALA A 89 8.05 4.77 6.41
C ALA A 89 7.95 3.97 7.71
N VAL A 90 8.42 2.72 7.65
CA VAL A 90 8.71 1.90 8.81
C VAL A 90 10.22 1.70 8.84
N ILE A 91 10.88 2.21 9.89
CA ILE A 91 12.34 2.21 9.97
C ILE A 91 12.83 0.80 10.28
N GLY A 92 13.69 0.27 9.42
CA GLY A 92 14.32 -1.04 9.59
C GLY A 92 15.52 -1.02 10.55
N GLU A 93 16.06 -2.20 10.83
CA GLU A 93 17.25 -2.36 11.69
C GLU A 93 18.56 -1.99 10.97
N LYS A 94 18.60 -2.20 9.65
CA LYS A 94 19.77 -1.90 8.82
C LYS A 94 19.89 -0.41 8.54
N PRO A 95 21.11 0.14 8.45
CA PRO A 95 21.32 1.51 8.03
C PRO A 95 20.69 1.80 6.67
N LEU A 96 20.14 3.01 6.50
CA LEU A 96 19.54 3.45 5.23
C LEU A 96 20.51 3.37 4.04
N ALA A 97 21.82 3.46 4.30
CA ALA A 97 22.88 3.31 3.30
C ALA A 97 22.91 1.93 2.63
N GLU A 98 22.36 0.88 3.27
CA GLU A 98 22.20 -0.45 2.64
C GLU A 98 20.98 -0.52 1.71
N GLY A 99 20.15 0.53 1.66
CA GLY A 99 18.97 0.63 0.81
C GLY A 99 17.65 0.55 1.56
N MET A 100 16.56 0.58 0.81
CA MET A 100 15.19 0.51 1.33
C MET A 100 14.25 -0.13 0.30
N ASN A 101 13.13 -0.68 0.77
CA ASN A 101 12.07 -1.17 -0.08
C ASN A 101 11.05 -0.06 -0.32
N ILE A 102 10.87 0.35 -1.58
CA ILE A 102 9.96 1.43 -1.95
C ILE A 102 8.79 0.85 -2.74
N SER A 103 7.58 1.12 -2.26
CA SER A 103 6.35 1.01 -3.06
C SER A 103 5.81 2.41 -3.28
N ALA A 104 5.51 2.75 -4.53
CA ALA A 104 5.00 4.07 -4.92
C ALA A 104 3.75 3.91 -5.77
N ALA A 105 2.75 4.75 -5.48
CA ALA A 105 1.52 4.88 -6.24
C ALA A 105 1.16 6.37 -6.35
N HIS A 106 0.31 6.71 -7.30
CA HIS A 106 -0.25 8.05 -7.42
C HIS A 106 -1.69 8.06 -6.91
N ILE A 107 -2.12 9.18 -6.34
CA ILE A 107 -3.44 9.33 -5.67
C ILE A 107 -4.32 10.40 -6.33
N ASP A 108 -3.79 11.09 -7.34
CA ASP A 108 -4.58 11.92 -8.22
C ASP A 108 -5.35 11.05 -9.22
N SER A 109 -6.57 11.46 -9.50
CA SER A 109 -7.44 10.85 -10.50
C SER A 109 -7.93 11.92 -11.47
N PRO A 110 -8.18 11.58 -12.75
CA PRO A 110 -8.77 12.51 -13.71
C PRO A 110 -10.05 13.14 -13.17
N ARG A 111 -10.17 14.46 -13.30
CA ARG A 111 -11.33 15.22 -12.85
C ARG A 111 -11.50 16.51 -13.66
N LEU A 112 -12.65 17.15 -13.47
CA LEU A 112 -12.91 18.49 -13.96
C LEU A 112 -12.60 19.49 -12.84
N ASP A 113 -11.58 20.32 -13.06
CA ASP A 113 -11.30 21.46 -12.20
C ASP A 113 -11.93 22.72 -12.81
N LEU A 114 -12.57 23.53 -11.96
CA LEU A 114 -13.12 24.82 -12.37
C LEU A 114 -11.99 25.78 -12.74
N LYS A 115 -12.22 26.61 -13.76
CA LYS A 115 -11.39 27.80 -13.99
C LYS A 115 -11.56 28.77 -12.81
N GLN A 116 -10.61 29.70 -12.67
CA GLN A 116 -10.66 30.70 -11.60
C GLN A 116 -11.96 31.51 -11.58
N ASN A 117 -12.51 31.81 -12.77
CA ASN A 117 -13.84 32.41 -12.95
C ASN A 117 -14.74 31.36 -13.65
N PRO A 118 -15.50 30.58 -12.88
CA PRO A 118 -16.36 29.51 -13.40
C PRO A 118 -17.62 30.03 -14.10
#